data_AF-A0A967WZM3-F1
#
_entry.id   AF-A0A967WZM3-F1
#
_cell.length_a   1.000
_cell.length_b   1.000
_cell.length_c   1.000
_cell.angle_alpha   90.00
_cell.angle_beta   90.00
_cell.angle_gamma   90.00
#
_symmetry.space_group_name_H-M   'P 1'
#
loop_
_entity.id
_entity.type
_entity.pdbx_description
1 polymer ?
#
loop_
_entity_poly.entity_id
_entity_poly.type
_entity_poly.pdbx_seq_one_letter_code
_entity_poly.pdbx_strand_id
1 'polypeptide(L)' 'MEAVDHDVIEQALNLPYPDFEDAVQMMAAVRSGVQYMVTRNVRGYVGGPLPVLQPVELLVLV' A
#
# COMPACT_ATOMS: atom_id res chain seq x y z
N MET A 1 8.05 -1.61 11.54
CA MET A 1 7.99 -0.70 10.37
C MET A 1 8.99 -1.24 9.38
N GLU A 2 8.57 -1.58 8.16
CA GLU A 2 9.50 -2.03 7.13
C GLU A 2 10.44 -0.91 6.71
N ALA A 3 11.66 -1.27 6.36
CA ALA A 3 12.63 -0.33 5.83
C ALA A 3 12.26 0.05 4.39
N VAL A 4 12.28 1.35 4.09
CA VAL A 4 12.26 1.85 2.72
C VAL A 4 13.69 1.81 2.20
N ASP A 5 14.07 0.68 1.60
CA ASP A 5 15.38 0.43 1.01
C ASP A 5 15.32 0.48 -0.53
N HIS A 6 16.44 0.17 -1.17
CA HIS A 6 16.56 0.17 -2.63
C HIS A 6 15.47 -0.66 -3.31
N ASP A 7 15.19 -1.86 -2.81
CA ASP A 7 14.24 -2.79 -3.42
C ASP A 7 12.80 -2.27 -3.33
N VAL A 8 12.43 -1.59 -2.24
CA VAL A 8 11.12 -0.93 -2.11
C VAL A 8 10.98 0.18 -3.14
N ILE A 9 12.01 1.02 -3.28
CA ILE A 9 12.00 2.13 -4.24
C ILE A 9 11.94 1.62 -5.68
N GLU A 10 12.73 0.61 -6.02
CA GLU A 10 12.73 0.02 -7.37
C GLU A 10 11.37 -0.58 -7.72
N GLN A 11 10.74 -1.31 -6.79
CA GLN A 11 9.40 -1.86 -7.01
C GLN A 11 8.33 -0.76 -7.09
N ALA A 12 8.42 0.28 -6.26
CA ALA A 12 7.47 1.39 -6.25
C ALA A 12 7.45 2.15 -7.59
N LEU A 13 8.61 2.31 -8.24
CA LEU A 13 8.71 2.94 -9.56
C LEU A 13 7.95 2.19 -10.67
N ASN A 14 7.63 0.91 -10.46
CA ASN A 14 6.89 0.09 -11.41
C ASN A 14 5.36 0.09 -11.16
N LEU A 15 4.89 0.73 -10.09
CA LEU A 15 3.46 0.82 -9.82
C LEU A 15 2.80 1.92 -10.67
N PRO A 16 1.56 1.70 -11.16
CA PRO A 16 0.83 2.68 -11.97
C PRO A 16 0.18 3.77 -11.11
N TYR A 17 0.82 4.18 -10.02
CA TYR A 17 0.27 5.15 -9.08
C TYR A 17 0.64 6.57 -9.52
N PRO A 18 -0.29 7.53 -9.40
CA PRO A 18 0.00 8.92 -9.73
C PRO A 18 0.88 9.59 -8.67
N ASP A 19 0.80 9.14 -7.41
CA ASP A 19 1.63 9.61 -6.31
C ASP A 19 2.68 8.56 -5.95
N PHE A 20 3.94 8.98 -5.95
CA PHE A 20 5.06 8.11 -5.64
C PHE A 20 5.10 7.72 -4.15
N GLU A 21 4.63 8.58 -3.25
CA GLU A 21 4.55 8.25 -1.81
C GLU A 21 3.64 7.02 -1.60
N ASP A 22 2.48 7.01 -2.26
CA ASP A 22 1.53 5.90 -2.19
C ASP A 22 2.15 4.61 -2.74
N ALA A 23 2.99 4.71 -3.79
CA ALA A 23 3.66 3.55 -4.38
C ALA A 23 4.70 2.95 -3.42
N VAL A 24 5.47 3.82 -2.76
CA VAL A 24 6.46 3.41 -1.75
C VAL A 24 5.77 2.77 -0.54
N GLN A 25 4.67 3.37 -0.06
CA GLN A 25 3.89 2.82 1.05
C GLN A 25 3.29 1.45 0.71
N MET A 26 2.75 1.29 -0.51
CA MET A 26 2.23 0.02 -1.00
C MET A 26 3.32 -1.05 -1.04
N MET A 27 4.51 -0.75 -1.57
CA MET A 27 5.57 -1.75 -1.64
C MET A 27 6.22 -2.07 -0.29
N ALA A 28 6.31 -1.09 0.61
CA ALA A 28 6.70 -1.36 2.00
C ALA A 28 5.67 -2.27 2.69
N ALA A 29 4.37 -2.05 2.46
CA ALA A 29 3.31 -2.90 2.99
C ALA A 29 3.41 -4.33 2.43
N VAL A 30 3.63 -4.51 1.13
CA VAL A 30 3.83 -5.84 0.52
C VAL A 30 4.98 -6.59 1.20
N ARG A 31 6.13 -5.94 1.40
CA ARG A 31 7.29 -6.56 2.07
C ARG A 31 7.04 -6.90 3.53
N SER A 32 6.20 -6.11 4.21
CA SER A 32 5.83 -6.36 5.61
C SER A 32 4.93 -7.59 5.80
N GLY A 33 4.43 -8.16 4.71
CA GLY A 33 3.51 -9.30 4.75
C GLY A 33 2.14 -8.96 5.34
N VAL A 34 1.75 -7.68 5.40
CA VAL A 34 0.41 -7.30 5.85
C VAL A 34 -0.63 -7.71 4.82
N GLN A 35 -1.84 -8.01 5.30
CA GLN A 35 -2.95 -8.46 4.47
C GLN A 35 -3.75 -7.31 3.87
N TYR A 36 -3.74 -6.14 4.52
CA TYR A 36 -4.56 -4.99 4.14
C TYR A 36 -3.79 -3.69 4.39
N MET A 37 -3.96 -2.71 3.51
CA MET A 37 -3.69 -1.31 3.83
C MET A 37 -4.97 -0.65 4.34
N VAL A 38 -4.84 0.28 5.29
CA VAL A 38 -5.98 1.01 5.85
C VAL A 38 -5.76 2.50 5.67
N THR A 39 -6.68 3.17 4.96
CA THR A 39 -6.60 4.60 4.68
C THR A 39 -7.98 5.19 4.44
N ARG A 40 -8.12 6.51 4.62
CA ARG A 40 -9.32 7.23 4.19
C ARG A 40 -9.34 7.51 2.69
N ASN A 41 -8.19 7.39 2.00
CA ASN A 41 -8.05 7.68 0.57
C ASN A 41 -7.83 6.41 -0.26
N VAL A 42 -8.81 5.50 -0.29
CA VAL A 42 -8.72 4.25 -1.07
C VAL A 42 -8.49 4.46 -2.57
N ARG A 43 -8.91 5.62 -3.10
CA ARG A 43 -8.78 5.95 -4.53
C ARG A 43 -7.34 6.14 -4.98
N GLY A 44 -6.43 6.51 -4.07
CA GLY A 44 -5.00 6.66 -4.37
C GLY A 44 -4.30 5.33 -4.68
N TYR A 45 -4.87 4.21 -4.24
CA TYR A 45 -4.22 2.90 -4.28
C TYR A 45 -4.80 1.94 -5.34
N VAL A 46 -5.62 2.44 -6.27
CA VAL A 46 -6.24 1.62 -7.31
C VAL A 46 -5.16 0.97 -8.19
N GLY A 47 -5.27 -0.34 -8.40
CA GLY A 47 -4.31 -1.10 -9.22
C GLY A 47 -3.08 -1.58 -8.47
N GLY A 48 -3.01 -1.40 -7.14
CA GLY A 48 -1.92 -1.95 -6.33
C GLY A 48 -2.10 -3.42 -5.96
N PRO A 49 -1.02 -4.06 -5.49
CA PRO A 49 -0.99 -5.48 -5.14
C PRO A 49 -1.74 -5.85 -3.86
N LEU A 50 -1.95 -4.92 -2.91
CA LEU A 50 -2.69 -5.20 -1.67
C LEU A 50 -4.11 -4.64 -1.71
N PRO A 51 -5.08 -5.33 -1.08
CA PRO A 51 -6.38 -4.75 -0.80
C PRO A 51 -6.25 -3.53 0.13
N VAL A 52 -6.96 -2.46 -0.20
CA VAL A 52 -6.94 -1.21 0.57
C VAL A 52 -8.34 -0.92 1.08
N LEU A 53 -8.46 -0.74 2.38
CA LEU A 53 -9.72 -0.59 3.11
C LEU A 53 -9.82 0.78 3.76
N GLN A 54 -11.05 1.27 3.89
CA GLN A 54 -11.38 2.29 4.86
C GLN A 54 -11.36 1.72 6.28
N PRO A 55 -11.11 2.54 7.30
CA PRO A 55 -11.13 2.09 8.70
C PRO A 55 -12.43 1.37 9.09
N VAL A 56 -13.58 1.83 8.58
CA VAL A 56 -14.88 1.20 8.86
C VAL A 56 -15.02 -0.19 8.21
N GLU A 57 -14.40 -0.41 7.06
CA GLU A 57 -14.43 -1.70 6.36
C GLU A 57 -13.60 -2.75 7.09
N LEU A 58 -12.48 -2.34 7.72
CA LEU A 58 -11.68 -3.23 8.57
C LEU A 58 -12.48 -3.74 9.78
N LEU A 59 -13.33 -2.90 10.38
CA LEU A 59 -14.15 -3.29 11.55
C LEU A 59 -15.13 -4.42 11.27
N VAL A 60 -15.44 -4.69 10.00
CA VAL A 60 -16.32 -5.80 9.58
C VAL A 60 -15.55 -7.13 9.46
N LEU A 61 -14.22 -7.08 9.40
CA LEU A 61 -13.33 -8.24 9.23
C LEU A 61 -12.80 -8.80 10.57
N VAL A 62 -13.07 -8.13 11.70
CA VAL A 62 -12.53 -8.44 13.03
C VAL A 62 -13.61 -8.85 14.03
#